data_AF-A0A2G5HAC8-F1
#
_entry.id   AF-A0A2G5HAC8-F1
#
_cell.length_a   1.000
_cell.length_b   1.000
_cell.length_c   1.000
_cell.angle_alpha   90.00
_cell.angle_beta   90.00
_cell.angle_gamma   90.00
#
_symmetry.space_group_name_H-M   'P 1'
#
loop_
_entity.id
_entity.type
_entity.pdbx_description
1 polymer ?
#
loop_
_entity_poly.entity_id
_entity_poly.type
_entity_poly.pdbx_seq_one_letter_code
_entity_poly.pdbx_strand_id
1 'polypeptide(L)'
;MHARTYLSPMPDTILRHPNASDGLPVHVPWHSRAMFLGCGFDSHTLTFKPSSPFSHTEDIAIFHADQDASGSCVQASSSQSRHSTEHVDLRFRGSIGNAIVGGSAHGSYTKSVSENGDSAKLSTRSSLRIGTIRMKHVPQLSSEAITMLQRVGGHDHFLHAYGDFYVASMLVGADNALFLSYNSHDSAKLEDFNVKIEGHLLGVGVDKTIASLEKAAAAGCDIALEAFDSLWDKTESQQFAAATSQHPQYEGIRDSAMLYDEAGKLLSARLRQKTGLSNADQELNSRDVVRLSTEGTIAEIVLLPIRNLRQFAELRAAVA
;
A
#
# COMPACT_ATOMS: atom_id res chain seq x y z
N MET A 1 35.65 22.90 3.87
CA MET A 1 35.50 21.98 2.71
C MET A 1 34.04 21.54 2.69
N HIS A 2 33.19 22.25 1.95
CA HIS A 2 31.74 22.02 1.94
C HIS A 2 31.39 20.92 0.94
N ALA A 3 31.03 19.74 1.44
CA ALA A 3 30.40 18.71 0.63
C ALA A 3 28.95 19.13 0.37
N ARG A 4 28.67 19.62 -0.85
CA ARG A 4 27.31 19.73 -1.38
C ARG A 4 26.81 18.33 -1.67
N THR A 5 25.96 17.80 -0.81
CA THR A 5 25.18 16.59 -1.10
C THR A 5 24.15 16.96 -2.16
N TYR A 6 24.35 16.50 -3.38
CA TYR A 6 23.34 16.54 -4.42
C TYR A 6 22.21 15.59 -4.01
N LEU A 7 21.15 16.14 -3.43
CA LEU A 7 19.84 15.48 -3.45
C LEU A 7 19.37 15.52 -4.89
N SER A 8 19.60 14.40 -5.60
CA SER A 8 18.97 14.18 -6.89
C SER A 8 17.45 14.26 -6.66
N PRO A 9 16.70 15.06 -7.44
CA PRO A 9 15.25 15.02 -7.36
C PRO A 9 14.79 13.60 -7.68
N MET A 10 14.07 12.98 -6.74
CA MET A 10 13.41 11.70 -6.96
C MET A 10 12.47 11.86 -8.16
N PRO A 11 12.57 11.03 -9.19
CA PRO A 11 11.77 11.19 -10.40
C PRO A 11 10.31 10.77 -10.12
N ASP A 12 9.35 11.56 -10.60
CA ASP A 12 7.90 11.28 -10.67
C ASP A 12 7.60 9.99 -11.46
N THR A 13 7.83 8.83 -10.85
CA THR A 13 7.96 7.56 -11.58
C THR A 13 7.10 6.46 -10.99
N ILE A 14 5.78 6.57 -11.14
CA ILE A 14 4.91 5.38 -11.06
C ILE A 14 4.45 4.94 -12.45
N LEU A 15 4.30 5.86 -13.40
CA LEU A 15 3.84 5.50 -14.75
C LEU A 15 4.93 5.44 -15.81
N ARG A 16 6.20 5.58 -15.43
CA ARG A 16 7.31 5.01 -16.23
C ARG A 16 7.80 3.68 -15.64
N HIS A 17 6.92 2.90 -15.02
CA HIS A 17 7.09 1.45 -15.06
C HIS A 17 6.81 1.01 -16.51
N PRO A 18 7.60 0.13 -17.14
CA PRO A 18 7.39 -0.34 -18.52
C PRO A 18 5.96 -0.86 -18.78
N ASN A 19 5.25 -1.27 -17.73
CA ASN A 19 3.92 -1.85 -17.80
C ASN A 19 2.82 -0.93 -18.34
N ALA A 20 2.86 0.39 -18.06
CA ALA A 20 1.81 1.31 -18.54
C ALA A 20 1.95 1.61 -20.04
N SER A 21 3.19 1.72 -20.55
CA SER A 21 3.46 1.82 -21.98
C SER A 21 3.19 0.51 -22.72
N ASP A 22 3.39 -0.64 -22.07
CA ASP A 22 3.30 -1.98 -22.66
C ASP A 22 1.89 -2.60 -22.59
N GLY A 23 0.93 -1.94 -21.93
CA GLY A 23 -0.46 -2.38 -21.88
C GLY A 23 -0.72 -3.49 -20.86
N LEU A 24 0.14 -3.56 -19.86
CA LEU A 24 0.04 -4.52 -18.76
C LEU A 24 -0.86 -3.95 -17.64
N PRO A 25 -1.44 -4.83 -16.80
CA PRO A 25 -2.16 -4.41 -15.61
C PRO A 25 -1.29 -3.56 -14.69
N VAL A 26 -1.87 -2.51 -14.10
CA VAL A 26 -1.22 -1.66 -13.11
C VAL A 26 -1.92 -1.86 -11.76
N HIS A 27 -1.15 -2.29 -10.77
CA HIS A 27 -1.62 -2.42 -9.39
C HIS A 27 -1.36 -1.11 -8.66
N VAL A 28 -2.40 -0.55 -8.04
CA VAL A 28 -2.31 0.71 -7.30
C VAL A 28 -2.75 0.44 -5.86
N PRO A 29 -1.91 0.74 -4.86
CA PRO A 29 -2.32 0.72 -3.46
C PRO A 29 -3.55 1.59 -3.24
N TRP A 30 -4.51 1.09 -2.47
CA TRP A 30 -5.74 1.80 -2.19
C TRP A 30 -5.86 2.16 -0.70
N HIS A 31 -6.60 3.23 -0.44
CA HIS A 31 -6.89 3.70 0.91
C HIS A 31 -8.41 3.87 1.07
N SER A 32 -8.88 4.16 2.28
CA SER A 32 -10.29 4.25 2.66
C SER A 32 -11.05 5.36 1.91
N ARG A 33 -11.38 5.12 0.63
CA ARG A 33 -12.06 6.03 -0.27
C ARG A 33 -12.97 5.26 -1.20
N ALA A 34 -14.15 5.83 -1.45
CA ALA A 34 -15.13 5.27 -2.36
C ALA A 34 -14.52 5.05 -3.75
N MET A 35 -14.64 3.83 -4.25
CA MET A 35 -14.24 3.43 -5.58
C MET A 35 -15.29 2.49 -6.19
N PHE A 36 -15.39 2.53 -7.51
CA PHE A 36 -16.30 1.70 -8.29
C PHE A 36 -15.52 0.93 -9.34
N LEU A 37 -15.95 -0.30 -9.64
CA LEU A 37 -15.46 -1.01 -10.81
C LEU A 37 -15.87 -0.28 -12.08
N GLY A 38 -15.03 -0.34 -13.10
CA GLY A 38 -15.23 0.35 -14.37
C GLY A 38 -14.93 1.86 -14.34
N CYS A 39 -14.63 2.43 -13.16
CA CYS A 39 -14.21 3.82 -13.04
C CYS A 39 -12.98 4.10 -13.92
N GLY A 40 -13.02 5.18 -14.69
CA GLY A 40 -11.94 5.59 -15.57
C GLY A 40 -10.74 6.16 -14.81
N PHE A 41 -9.54 5.98 -15.36
CA PHE A 41 -8.30 6.52 -14.82
C PHE A 41 -7.45 7.10 -15.93
N ASP A 42 -6.97 8.32 -15.72
CA ASP A 42 -6.06 9.04 -16.62
C ASP A 42 -4.66 8.97 -16.07
N SER A 43 -3.83 8.21 -16.77
CA SER A 43 -2.45 7.96 -16.40
C SER A 43 -1.60 9.21 -16.56
N HIS A 44 -1.91 10.12 -17.48
CA HIS A 44 -1.12 11.34 -17.67
C HIS A 44 -1.27 12.32 -16.51
N THR A 45 -2.49 12.44 -15.96
CA THR A 45 -2.78 13.35 -14.85
C THR A 45 -2.81 12.65 -13.49
N LEU A 46 -2.72 11.32 -13.44
CA LEU A 46 -2.85 10.51 -12.23
C LEU A 46 -4.20 10.71 -11.52
N THR A 47 -5.29 10.84 -12.28
CA THR A 47 -6.63 11.14 -11.73
C THR A 47 -7.69 10.15 -12.17
N PHE A 48 -8.56 9.76 -11.23
CA PHE A 48 -9.79 9.05 -11.55
C PHE A 48 -10.81 9.99 -12.20
N LYS A 49 -11.51 9.48 -13.20
CA LYS A 49 -12.56 10.21 -13.91
C LYS A 49 -13.91 9.96 -13.23
N PRO A 50 -14.77 10.98 -13.13
CA PRO A 50 -16.08 10.85 -12.49
C PRO A 50 -17.06 10.01 -13.32
N SER A 51 -16.80 9.84 -14.62
CA SER A 51 -17.66 9.12 -15.56
C SER A 51 -17.04 7.78 -15.96
N SER A 52 -17.87 6.75 -16.04
CA SER A 52 -17.49 5.45 -16.58
C SER A 52 -17.74 5.40 -18.10
N PRO A 53 -16.84 4.81 -18.90
CA PRO A 53 -17.09 4.57 -20.32
C PRO A 53 -18.05 3.39 -20.55
N PHE A 54 -18.48 2.68 -19.51
CA PHE A 54 -19.19 1.40 -19.62
C PHE A 54 -20.68 1.52 -19.36
N SER A 55 -21.46 0.64 -19.98
CA SER A 55 -22.90 0.49 -19.69
C SER A 55 -23.11 -0.18 -18.33
N HIS A 56 -23.88 0.46 -17.45
CA HIS A 56 -24.21 0.00 -16.09
C HIS A 56 -25.27 -1.13 -16.03
N THR A 57 -25.44 -1.89 -17.10
CA THR A 57 -26.65 -2.72 -17.26
C THR A 57 -26.73 -3.90 -16.29
N GLU A 58 -25.61 -4.30 -15.67
CA GLU A 58 -25.59 -5.30 -14.59
C GLU A 58 -24.45 -5.00 -13.61
N ASP A 59 -24.73 -4.10 -12.66
CA ASP A 59 -23.87 -3.65 -11.53
C ASP A 59 -23.55 -4.78 -10.50
N ILE A 60 -23.32 -6.00 -10.99
CA ILE A 60 -23.01 -7.18 -10.21
C ILE A 60 -21.51 -7.43 -10.32
N ALA A 61 -20.83 -7.29 -9.18
CA ALA A 61 -19.47 -7.74 -9.00
C ALA A 61 -19.47 -9.16 -8.41
N ILE A 62 -18.39 -9.90 -8.63
CA ILE A 62 -18.13 -11.15 -7.93
C ILE A 62 -16.87 -10.97 -7.10
N PHE A 63 -16.99 -11.24 -5.81
CA PHE A 63 -15.85 -11.55 -4.97
C PHE A 63 -15.46 -13.01 -5.20
N HIS A 64 -14.23 -13.23 -5.65
CA HIS A 64 -13.61 -14.54 -5.68
C HIS A 64 -12.72 -14.70 -4.46
N ALA A 65 -13.07 -15.66 -3.61
CA ALA A 65 -12.26 -15.98 -2.44
C ALA A 65 -10.95 -16.65 -2.89
N ASP A 66 -9.83 -16.17 -2.35
CA ASP A 66 -8.55 -16.85 -2.54
C ASP A 66 -8.55 -18.08 -1.62
N GLN A 67 -8.64 -19.29 -2.20
CA GLN A 67 -8.73 -20.53 -1.41
C GLN A 67 -7.47 -20.74 -0.56
N ASP A 68 -6.34 -20.22 -1.02
CA ASP A 68 -5.07 -20.19 -0.30
C ASP A 68 -4.69 -18.73 0.03
N ALA A 69 -5.59 -18.03 0.73
CA ALA A 69 -5.43 -16.64 1.15
C ALA A 69 -3.95 -16.25 1.33
N SER A 70 -3.42 -15.46 0.39
CA SER A 70 -2.01 -15.12 0.33
C SER A 70 -1.63 -14.15 1.45
N GLY A 71 -1.30 -14.73 2.61
CA GLY A 71 -0.74 -14.04 3.76
C GLY A 71 0.79 -14.06 3.73
N SER A 72 1.41 -12.93 4.06
CA SER A 72 2.84 -12.86 4.29
C SER A 72 3.11 -12.07 5.57
N CYS A 73 4.06 -12.56 6.36
CA CYS A 73 4.65 -11.82 7.47
C CYS A 73 6.14 -11.75 7.21
N VAL A 74 6.66 -10.54 7.04
CA VAL A 74 8.08 -10.28 6.77
C VAL A 74 8.64 -9.50 7.94
N GLN A 75 9.69 -10.06 8.53
CA GLN A 75 10.48 -9.37 9.54
C GLN A 75 11.86 -9.09 8.99
N ALA A 76 12.38 -7.90 9.27
CA ALA A 76 13.71 -7.47 8.86
C ALA A 76 14.37 -6.72 10.00
N SER A 77 15.68 -6.92 10.15
CA SER A 77 16.52 -6.21 11.10
C SER A 77 17.80 -5.79 10.38
N SER A 78 18.21 -4.54 10.53
CA SER A 78 19.48 -4.04 9.99
C SER A 78 20.23 -3.21 11.03
N SER A 79 21.55 -3.24 10.99
CA SER A 79 22.44 -2.50 11.91
C SER A 79 23.09 -1.27 11.27
N GLN A 80 22.70 -0.95 10.03
CA GLN A 80 23.31 0.12 9.25
C GLN A 80 22.30 1.17 8.80
N SER A 81 22.74 2.43 8.82
CA SER A 81 21.97 3.60 8.40
C SER A 81 21.50 3.54 6.95
N ARG A 82 22.20 2.81 6.07
CA ARG A 82 21.93 2.74 4.62
C ARG A 82 20.91 1.67 4.21
N HIS A 83 20.47 0.80 5.11
CA HIS A 83 19.63 -0.37 4.80
C HIS A 83 18.13 -0.15 5.04
N SER A 84 17.61 1.05 4.78
CA SER A 84 16.16 1.33 4.91
C SER A 84 15.31 0.61 3.86
N THR A 85 15.94 0.00 2.85
CA THR A 85 15.24 -0.63 1.73
C THR A 85 14.58 -1.96 2.04
N GLU A 86 15.12 -2.68 3.01
CA GLU A 86 14.63 -3.99 3.44
C GLU A 86 13.38 -3.87 4.33
N HIS A 87 13.14 -2.67 4.88
CA HIS A 87 12.03 -2.35 5.78
C HIS A 87 10.82 -1.74 5.06
N VAL A 88 10.95 -1.43 3.76
CA VAL A 88 9.89 -0.90 2.89
C VAL A 88 9.44 -1.96 1.90
N ASP A 89 8.15 -2.04 1.57
CA ASP A 89 7.68 -2.99 0.57
C ASP A 89 7.97 -2.43 -0.83
N LEU A 90 8.68 -3.23 -1.64
CA LEU A 90 9.08 -2.89 -2.99
C LEU A 90 7.86 -2.53 -3.87
N ARG A 91 6.69 -3.11 -3.61
CA ARG A 91 5.44 -2.80 -4.33
C ARG A 91 5.01 -1.34 -4.15
N PHE A 92 5.50 -0.65 -3.11
CA PHE A 92 5.01 0.66 -2.68
C PHE A 92 6.09 1.75 -2.72
N ARG A 93 7.34 1.40 -3.05
CA ARG A 93 8.44 2.39 -3.18
C ARG A 93 8.20 3.45 -4.24
N GLY A 94 7.49 3.10 -5.32
CA GLY A 94 7.06 4.06 -6.32
C GLY A 94 6.04 5.07 -5.79
N SER A 95 5.26 4.70 -4.77
CA SER A 95 4.10 5.44 -4.24
C SER A 95 4.43 6.64 -3.37
N ILE A 96 5.70 6.84 -3.03
CA ILE A 96 6.15 7.95 -2.18
C ILE A 96 6.04 9.26 -2.95
N GLY A 97 5.11 10.14 -2.55
CA GLY A 97 4.95 11.49 -3.12
C GLY A 97 3.87 11.64 -4.19
N ASN A 98 3.21 10.55 -4.61
CA ASN A 98 2.16 10.64 -5.63
C ASN A 98 0.81 11.07 -5.05
N ALA A 99 0.05 11.88 -5.79
CA ALA A 99 -1.25 12.41 -5.37
C ALA A 99 -2.29 11.34 -4.97
N ILE A 100 -2.14 10.10 -5.45
CA ILE A 100 -3.07 8.99 -5.19
C ILE A 100 -2.80 8.32 -3.83
N VAL A 101 -1.53 8.19 -3.43
CA VAL A 101 -1.12 7.36 -2.28
C VAL A 101 -0.37 8.18 -1.21
N GLY A 102 0.21 9.32 -1.56
CA GLY A 102 1.10 10.11 -0.72
C GLY A 102 0.44 10.70 0.54
N GLY A 103 -0.88 10.83 0.56
CA GLY A 103 -1.65 11.23 1.75
C GLY A 103 -2.17 10.07 2.60
N SER A 104 -1.99 8.82 2.18
CA SER A 104 -2.48 7.65 2.93
C SER A 104 -1.60 7.32 4.13
N ALA A 105 -2.14 6.55 5.08
CA ALA A 105 -1.37 5.97 6.17
C ALA A 105 -0.13 5.21 5.67
N HIS A 106 -0.32 4.40 4.63
CA HIS A 106 0.75 3.62 4.01
C HIS A 106 1.82 4.50 3.38
N GLY A 107 1.43 5.56 2.66
CA GLY A 107 2.35 6.50 2.03
C GLY A 107 3.20 7.25 3.04
N SER A 108 2.59 7.69 4.15
CA SER A 108 3.27 8.38 5.24
C SER A 108 4.31 7.48 5.92
N TYR A 109 3.93 6.25 6.28
CA TYR A 109 4.85 5.26 6.84
C TYR A 109 6.02 4.95 5.88
N THR A 110 5.71 4.70 4.61
CA THR A 110 6.73 4.37 3.59
C THR A 110 7.75 5.50 3.46
N LYS A 111 7.27 6.75 3.47
CA LYS A 111 8.13 7.93 3.48
C LYS A 111 9.02 7.97 4.72
N SER A 112 8.44 7.90 5.93
CA SER A 112 9.19 7.94 7.19
C SER A 112 10.28 6.87 7.26
N VAL A 113 9.96 5.63 6.90
CA VAL A 113 10.93 4.52 6.91
C VAL A 113 12.02 4.73 5.84
N SER A 114 11.65 5.21 4.65
CA SER A 114 12.61 5.44 3.57
C SER A 114 13.61 6.57 3.86
N GLU A 115 13.17 7.61 4.59
CA GLU A 115 13.97 8.78 4.97
C GLU A 115 14.73 8.55 6.29
N ASN A 116 14.45 7.45 7.01
CA ASN A 116 15.12 7.14 8.27
C ASN A 116 16.60 6.80 8.05
N GLY A 117 17.47 7.53 8.75
CA GLY A 117 18.92 7.40 8.72
C GLY A 117 19.54 6.76 9.96
N ASP A 118 18.73 6.19 10.86
CA ASP A 118 19.22 5.65 12.13
C ASP A 118 20.01 4.37 11.94
N SER A 119 20.91 4.10 12.88
CA SER A 119 21.86 3.01 12.81
C SER A 119 21.20 1.64 12.84
N ALA A 120 20.46 1.31 13.91
CA ALA A 120 19.80 0.02 14.04
C ALA A 120 18.32 0.16 13.70
N LYS A 121 17.77 -0.85 13.04
CA LYS A 121 16.38 -0.88 12.58
C LYS A 121 15.81 -2.28 12.78
N LEU A 122 14.54 -2.32 13.17
CA LEU A 122 13.73 -3.52 13.29
C LEU A 122 12.38 -3.24 12.66
N SER A 123 11.87 -4.13 11.83
CA SER A 123 10.51 -4.00 11.30
C SER A 123 9.78 -5.33 11.26
N THR A 124 8.50 -5.30 11.58
CA THR A 124 7.54 -6.37 11.29
C THR A 124 6.52 -5.83 10.32
N ARG A 125 6.21 -6.61 9.27
CA ARG A 125 5.16 -6.29 8.29
C ARG A 125 4.29 -7.50 8.10
N SER A 126 2.98 -7.30 8.20
CA SER A 126 1.97 -8.31 7.93
C SER A 126 1.09 -7.82 6.79
N SER A 127 0.99 -8.60 5.72
CA SER A 127 0.11 -8.37 4.59
C SER A 127 -0.78 -9.58 4.39
N LEU A 128 -2.06 -9.36 4.17
CA LEU A 128 -3.01 -10.42 3.85
C LEU A 128 -3.87 -10.01 2.67
N ARG A 129 -4.04 -10.92 1.71
CA ARG A 129 -5.05 -10.83 0.66
C ARG A 129 -5.98 -12.04 0.80
N ILE A 130 -7.29 -11.80 0.75
CA ILE A 130 -8.30 -12.87 0.95
C ILE A 130 -9.13 -13.15 -0.30
N GLY A 131 -8.98 -12.33 -1.34
CA GLY A 131 -9.70 -12.51 -2.58
C GLY A 131 -9.73 -11.26 -3.44
N THR A 132 -10.43 -11.34 -4.56
CA THR A 132 -10.51 -10.29 -5.57
C THR A 132 -11.96 -10.04 -5.94
N ILE A 133 -12.37 -8.77 -5.93
CA ILE A 133 -13.65 -8.30 -6.47
C ILE A 133 -13.42 -7.92 -7.93
N ARG A 134 -14.20 -8.48 -8.85
CA ARG A 134 -14.17 -8.13 -10.28
C ARG A 134 -15.57 -8.00 -10.85
N MET A 135 -15.70 -7.37 -12.00
CA MET A 135 -16.96 -7.35 -12.74
C MET A 135 -17.33 -8.78 -13.14
N LYS A 136 -18.60 -9.15 -12.97
CA LYS A 136 -19.11 -10.49 -13.34
C LYS A 136 -18.95 -10.78 -14.83
N HIS A 137 -19.11 -9.74 -15.65
CA HIS A 137 -18.99 -9.80 -17.09
C HIS A 137 -17.93 -8.81 -17.58
N VAL A 138 -17.39 -9.07 -18.77
CA VAL A 138 -16.50 -8.12 -19.44
C VAL A 138 -17.31 -6.85 -19.74
N PRO A 139 -16.89 -5.67 -19.25
CA PRO A 139 -17.66 -4.46 -19.40
C PRO A 139 -17.77 -4.08 -20.89
N GLN A 140 -18.97 -3.65 -21.28
CA GLN A 140 -19.23 -3.14 -22.62
C GLN A 140 -19.23 -1.62 -22.60
N LEU A 141 -18.69 -0.99 -23.64
CA LEU A 141 -18.74 0.46 -23.80
C LEU A 141 -20.19 0.92 -23.90
N SER A 142 -20.49 2.05 -23.26
CA SER A 142 -21.78 2.71 -23.38
C SER A 142 -22.00 3.22 -24.81
N SER A 143 -23.25 3.39 -25.22
CA SER A 143 -23.57 3.96 -26.54
C SER A 143 -22.94 5.33 -26.76
N GLU A 144 -22.77 6.11 -25.69
CA GLU A 144 -22.16 7.43 -25.69
C GLU A 144 -20.65 7.35 -25.94
N ALA A 145 -19.96 6.43 -25.25
CA ALA A 145 -18.56 6.10 -25.46
C ALA A 145 -18.29 5.60 -26.90
N ILE A 146 -19.15 4.72 -27.43
CA ILE A 146 -19.05 4.22 -28.81
C ILE A 146 -19.19 5.36 -29.81
N THR A 147 -20.23 6.18 -29.64
CA THR A 147 -20.49 7.34 -30.53
C THR A 147 -19.32 8.32 -30.51
N MET A 148 -18.70 8.51 -29.35
CA MET A 148 -17.52 9.37 -29.21
C MET A 148 -16.33 8.83 -30.01
N LEU A 149 -16.03 7.53 -29.88
CA LEU A 149 -14.92 6.88 -30.58
C LEU A 149 -15.05 6.87 -32.10
N GLN A 150 -16.28 6.83 -32.62
CA GLN A 150 -16.55 6.79 -34.06
C GLN A 150 -16.35 8.14 -34.78
N ARG A 151 -16.15 9.23 -34.04
CA ARG A 151 -15.94 10.58 -34.62
C ARG A 151 -14.47 10.81 -34.97
N VAL A 152 -14.21 11.69 -35.94
CA VAL A 152 -12.84 12.18 -36.23
C VAL A 152 -12.28 12.85 -34.97
N GLY A 153 -11.09 12.44 -34.53
CA GLY A 153 -10.50 12.88 -33.25
C GLY A 153 -11.16 12.27 -32.00
N GLY A 154 -12.10 11.34 -32.17
CA GLY A 154 -12.88 10.72 -31.10
C GLY A 154 -12.05 9.99 -30.05
N HIS A 155 -10.86 9.52 -30.42
CA HIS A 155 -9.92 8.90 -29.49
C HIS A 155 -9.47 9.86 -28.39
N ASP A 156 -9.00 11.05 -28.74
CA ASP A 156 -8.50 12.02 -27.77
C ASP A 156 -9.63 12.54 -26.88
N HIS A 157 -10.82 12.74 -27.46
CA HIS A 157 -12.01 13.08 -26.69
C HIS A 157 -12.39 11.97 -25.69
N PHE A 158 -12.32 10.71 -26.11
CA PHE A 158 -12.59 9.58 -25.24
C PHE A 158 -11.59 9.52 -24.08
N LEU A 159 -10.29 9.61 -24.36
CA LEU A 159 -9.26 9.59 -23.33
C LEU A 159 -9.39 10.76 -22.37
N HIS A 160 -9.74 11.94 -22.87
CA HIS A 160 -9.99 13.10 -22.02
C HIS A 160 -11.17 12.87 -21.06
N ALA A 161 -12.27 12.30 -21.55
CA ALA A 161 -13.48 12.07 -20.78
C ALA A 161 -13.38 10.90 -19.78
N TYR A 162 -12.80 9.77 -20.22
CA TYR A 162 -12.82 8.51 -19.48
C TYR A 162 -11.45 8.02 -19.04
N GLY A 163 -10.36 8.62 -19.52
CA GLY A 163 -9.01 8.14 -19.26
C GLY A 163 -8.58 7.01 -20.21
N ASP A 164 -7.37 6.52 -19.99
CA ASP A 164 -6.72 5.46 -20.77
C ASP A 164 -6.74 4.10 -20.05
N PHE A 165 -7.06 4.10 -18.76
CA PHE A 165 -7.26 2.90 -17.93
C PHE A 165 -8.64 2.89 -17.30
N TYR A 166 -9.04 1.72 -16.78
CA TYR A 166 -10.21 1.58 -15.92
C TYR A 166 -9.95 0.61 -14.76
N VAL A 167 -10.70 0.77 -13.66
CA VAL A 167 -10.66 -0.14 -12.51
C VAL A 167 -11.31 -1.47 -12.88
N ALA A 168 -10.49 -2.49 -13.15
CA ALA A 168 -10.96 -3.80 -13.57
C ALA A 168 -11.29 -4.71 -12.40
N SER A 169 -10.51 -4.62 -11.33
CA SER A 169 -10.72 -5.39 -10.10
C SER A 169 -10.16 -4.68 -8.87
N MET A 170 -10.54 -5.18 -7.70
CA MET A 170 -10.06 -4.72 -6.39
C MET A 170 -9.62 -5.93 -5.57
N LEU A 171 -8.43 -5.87 -4.98
CA LEU A 171 -7.94 -6.91 -4.08
C LEU A 171 -8.41 -6.60 -2.66
N VAL A 172 -9.16 -7.54 -2.08
CA VAL A 172 -9.61 -7.45 -0.70
C VAL A 172 -8.48 -7.92 0.20
N GLY A 173 -8.08 -7.06 1.14
CA GLY A 173 -6.89 -7.29 1.93
C GLY A 173 -6.63 -6.20 2.96
N ALA A 174 -5.55 -6.39 3.69
CA ALA A 174 -5.05 -5.45 4.66
C ALA A 174 -3.55 -5.58 4.83
N ASP A 175 -2.93 -4.48 5.24
CA ASP A 175 -1.52 -4.35 5.54
C ASP A 175 -1.34 -3.70 6.93
N ASN A 176 -0.39 -4.21 7.68
CA ASN A 176 0.03 -3.68 8.98
C ASN A 176 1.55 -3.67 9.01
N ALA A 177 2.13 -2.62 9.57
CA ALA A 177 3.56 -2.59 9.81
C ALA A 177 3.91 -1.87 11.10
N LEU A 178 5.03 -2.32 11.65
CA LEU A 178 5.75 -1.71 12.75
C LEU A 178 7.21 -1.57 12.32
N PHE A 179 7.76 -0.40 12.53
CA PHE A 179 9.16 -0.07 12.35
C PHE A 179 9.68 0.59 13.63
N LEU A 180 10.76 0.05 14.15
CA LEU A 180 11.53 0.60 15.24
C LEU A 180 12.92 0.93 14.73
N SER A 181 13.41 2.09 15.12
CA SER A 181 14.75 2.54 14.79
C SER A 181 15.45 3.06 16.02
N TYR A 182 16.76 2.86 16.03
CA TYR A 182 17.60 3.06 17.19
C TYR A 182 18.88 3.78 16.79
N ASN A 183 19.22 4.80 17.58
CA ASN A 183 20.43 5.56 17.42
C ASN A 183 21.11 5.80 18.76
N SER A 184 22.41 6.07 18.77
CA SER A 184 23.10 6.46 19.99
C SER A 184 24.26 7.40 19.67
N HIS A 185 24.45 8.38 20.53
CA HIS A 185 25.62 9.26 20.50
C HIS A 185 26.91 8.56 20.98
N ASP A 186 26.78 7.38 21.59
CA ASP A 186 27.90 6.55 22.04
C ASP A 186 28.11 5.38 21.07
N SER A 187 29.13 5.50 20.21
CA SER A 187 29.41 4.51 19.17
C SER A 187 29.73 3.12 19.72
N ALA A 188 30.30 3.02 20.93
CA ALA A 188 30.63 1.73 21.54
C ALA A 188 29.36 1.01 22.04
N LYS A 189 28.45 1.75 22.68
CA LYS A 189 27.14 1.20 23.07
C LYS A 189 26.30 0.81 21.87
N LEU A 190 26.40 1.58 20.79
CA LEU A 190 25.70 1.30 19.56
C LEU A 190 26.22 0.05 18.86
N GLU A 191 27.54 -0.12 18.79
CA GLU A 191 28.17 -1.31 18.19
C GLU A 191 27.79 -2.58 18.97
N ASP A 192 27.87 -2.54 20.30
CA ASP A 192 27.42 -3.63 21.18
C ASP A 192 25.93 -3.96 21.01
N PHE A 193 25.09 -2.96 20.80
CA PHE A 193 23.66 -3.12 20.57
C PHE A 193 23.37 -3.70 19.18
N ASN A 194 24.06 -3.19 18.15
CA ASN A 194 23.95 -3.65 16.77
C ASN A 194 24.31 -5.13 16.63
N VAL A 195 25.42 -5.56 17.26
CA VAL A 195 25.82 -6.98 17.29
C VAL A 195 24.75 -7.85 17.95
N LYS A 196 24.09 -7.35 19.01
CA LYS A 196 23.01 -8.06 19.71
C LYS A 196 21.70 -8.14 18.91
N ILE A 197 21.43 -7.17 18.04
CA ILE A 197 20.28 -7.23 17.13
C ILE A 197 20.55 -8.25 16.03
N GLU A 198 21.70 -8.17 15.36
CA GLU A 198 22.05 -9.08 14.26
C GLU A 198 22.17 -10.54 14.70
N GLY A 199 22.72 -10.78 15.90
CA GLY A 199 22.98 -12.13 16.41
C GLY A 199 21.78 -12.89 17.00
N HIS A 200 20.65 -12.22 17.31
CA HIS A 200 19.56 -12.84 18.09
C HIS A 200 18.15 -12.76 17.50
N LEU A 201 17.96 -12.17 16.32
CA LEU A 201 16.64 -11.98 15.74
C LEU A 201 16.21 -13.00 14.67
N LEU A 202 16.68 -14.25 14.77
CA LEU A 202 16.10 -15.37 14.00
C LEU A 202 14.85 -15.92 14.72
N GLY A 203 13.64 -15.58 14.24
CA GLY A 203 12.33 -16.07 14.76
C GLY A 203 11.28 -14.97 15.02
N VAL A 204 10.00 -15.34 15.16
CA VAL A 204 8.81 -14.45 15.11
C VAL A 204 8.22 -14.13 16.51
N GLY A 205 7.80 -12.88 16.78
CA GLY A 205 6.87 -12.51 17.88
C GLY A 205 7.14 -11.23 18.71
N VAL A 206 6.10 -10.74 19.41
CA VAL A 206 6.08 -9.61 20.39
C VAL A 206 7.28 -9.59 21.33
N ASP A 207 7.68 -10.77 21.82
CA ASP A 207 8.77 -10.89 22.80
C ASP A 207 10.09 -10.31 22.29
N LYS A 208 10.30 -10.29 20.97
CA LYS A 208 11.51 -9.74 20.34
C LYS A 208 11.48 -8.23 20.21
N THR A 209 10.32 -7.67 19.86
CA THR A 209 10.09 -6.23 19.80
C THR A 209 10.31 -5.61 21.18
N ILE A 210 9.74 -6.23 22.23
CA ILE A 210 9.92 -5.80 23.62
C ILE A 210 11.39 -5.95 24.04
N ALA A 211 12.02 -7.11 23.79
CA ALA A 211 13.41 -7.32 24.16
C ALA A 211 14.38 -6.33 23.48
N SER A 212 14.08 -5.90 22.24
CA SER A 212 14.87 -4.89 21.53
C SER A 212 14.71 -3.50 22.16
N LEU A 213 13.47 -3.10 22.49
CA LEU A 213 13.17 -1.86 23.20
C LEU A 213 13.85 -1.81 24.58
N GLU A 214 13.75 -2.87 25.37
CA GLU A 214 14.37 -2.95 26.71
C GLU A 214 15.89 -2.82 26.63
N LYS A 215 16.53 -3.49 25.66
CA LYS A 215 17.98 -3.38 25.42
C LYS A 215 18.38 -1.98 24.98
N ALA A 216 17.60 -1.35 24.09
CA ALA A 216 17.86 0.01 23.63
C ALA A 216 17.75 1.02 24.78
N ALA A 217 16.71 0.90 25.61
CA ALA A 217 16.52 1.74 26.78
C ALA A 217 17.61 1.52 27.86
N ALA A 218 18.05 0.27 28.06
CA ALA A 218 19.16 -0.01 28.97
C ALA A 218 20.49 0.59 28.49
N ALA A 219 20.67 0.72 27.16
CA ALA A 219 21.82 1.36 26.55
C ALA A 219 21.72 2.90 26.49
N GLY A 220 20.54 3.47 26.77
CA GLY A 220 20.28 4.91 26.61
C GLY A 220 20.25 5.35 25.15
N CYS A 221 19.80 4.48 24.24
CA CYS A 221 19.65 4.80 22.82
C CYS A 221 18.45 5.73 22.59
N ASP A 222 18.51 6.54 21.54
CA ASP A 222 17.34 7.16 20.95
C ASP A 222 16.48 6.06 20.30
N ILE A 223 15.18 6.13 20.51
CA ILE A 223 14.21 5.18 19.95
C ILE A 223 13.20 5.97 19.13
N ALA A 224 12.97 5.54 17.89
CA ALA A 224 11.86 6.03 17.07
C ALA A 224 10.98 4.86 16.62
N LEU A 225 9.67 5.07 16.69
CA LEU A 225 8.63 4.16 16.23
C LEU A 225 7.88 4.79 15.07
N GLU A 226 7.70 4.03 14.01
CA GLU A 226 6.77 4.32 12.93
C GLU A 226 5.88 3.07 12.77
N ALA A 227 4.57 3.24 12.75
CA ALA A 227 3.65 2.13 12.56
C ALA A 227 2.46 2.54 11.71
N PHE A 228 1.85 1.57 11.02
CA PHE A 228 0.60 1.80 10.31
C PHE A 228 -0.30 0.56 10.28
N ASP A 229 -1.60 0.81 10.13
CA ASP A 229 -2.63 -0.20 9.95
C ASP A 229 -3.62 0.27 8.87
N SER A 230 -3.65 -0.44 7.73
CA SER A 230 -4.47 -0.07 6.58
C SER A 230 -5.96 -0.28 6.83
N LEU A 231 -6.36 -1.21 7.70
CA LEU A 231 -7.78 -1.49 7.96
C LEU A 231 -8.46 -0.28 8.59
N TRP A 232 -7.76 0.50 9.41
CA TRP A 232 -8.31 1.70 10.04
C TRP A 232 -7.71 3.00 9.52
N ASP A 233 -6.87 2.94 8.48
CA ASP A 233 -6.12 4.08 7.95
C ASP A 233 -5.39 4.87 9.06
N LYS A 234 -4.74 4.13 9.97
CA LYS A 234 -4.02 4.70 11.12
C LYS A 234 -2.53 4.68 10.88
N THR A 235 -1.87 5.75 11.30
CA THR A 235 -0.41 5.83 11.44
C THR A 235 -0.07 6.31 12.84
N GLU A 236 1.11 5.93 13.28
CA GLU A 236 1.67 6.41 14.53
C GLU A 236 3.17 6.63 14.38
N SER A 237 3.63 7.79 14.83
CA SER A 237 5.03 8.17 14.86
C SER A 237 5.34 8.67 16.26
N GLN A 238 6.36 8.09 16.88
CA GLN A 238 6.84 8.47 18.20
C GLN A 238 8.37 8.48 18.20
N GLN A 239 8.96 9.39 18.97
CA GLN A 239 10.41 9.44 19.15
C GLN A 239 10.74 9.77 20.60
N PHE A 240 11.75 9.10 21.14
CA PHE A 240 12.27 9.33 22.48
C PHE A 240 13.80 9.29 22.47
N ALA A 241 14.42 10.44 22.70
CA ALA A 241 15.87 10.58 22.78
C ALA A 241 16.39 10.09 24.15
N ALA A 242 17.57 9.48 24.16
CA ALA A 242 18.23 8.92 25.34
C ALA A 242 17.27 8.09 26.20
N ALA A 243 16.59 7.12 25.56
CA ALA A 243 15.48 6.41 26.16
C ALA A 243 15.87 5.68 27.44
N THR A 244 14.99 5.70 28.43
CA THR A 244 15.12 4.95 29.68
C THR A 244 13.81 4.26 30.02
N SER A 245 13.88 3.05 30.55
CA SER A 245 12.69 2.22 30.79
C SER A 245 11.76 2.75 31.88
N GLN A 246 12.22 3.69 32.71
CA GLN A 246 11.42 4.31 33.78
C GLN A 246 10.61 5.52 33.28
N HIS A 247 10.81 5.95 32.04
CA HIS A 247 10.18 7.16 31.53
C HIS A 247 8.83 6.85 30.85
N PRO A 248 7.77 7.66 31.06
CA PRO A 248 6.46 7.41 30.45
C PRO A 248 6.46 7.35 28.91
N GLN A 249 7.37 8.07 28.25
CA GLN A 249 7.49 8.00 26.77
C GLN A 249 8.01 6.64 26.29
N TYR A 250 8.86 5.96 27.08
CA TYR A 250 9.27 4.60 26.76
C TYR A 250 8.09 3.64 26.82
N GLU A 251 7.26 3.74 27.88
CA GLU A 251 6.05 2.92 27.99
C GLU A 251 5.07 3.21 26.85
N GLY A 252 4.91 4.48 26.44
CA GLY A 252 4.10 4.84 25.27
C GLY A 252 4.58 4.19 23.97
N ILE A 253 5.89 4.19 23.71
CA ILE A 253 6.47 3.52 22.54
C ILE A 253 6.29 2.00 22.64
N ARG A 254 6.49 1.42 23.83
CA ARG A 254 6.36 0.00 24.08
C ARG A 254 4.93 -0.49 23.89
N ASP A 255 3.95 0.22 24.46
CA ASP A 255 2.52 -0.11 24.33
C ASP A 255 2.08 -0.03 22.86
N SER A 256 2.50 1.00 22.14
CA SER A 256 2.19 1.11 20.70
C SER A 256 2.87 0.00 19.90
N ALA A 257 4.13 -0.31 20.16
CA ALA A 257 4.80 -1.43 19.49
C ALA A 257 4.08 -2.76 19.71
N MET A 258 3.63 -3.03 20.95
CA MET A 258 2.84 -4.22 21.27
C MET A 258 1.48 -4.22 20.56
N LEU A 259 0.80 -3.07 20.53
CA LEU A 259 -0.49 -2.92 19.87
C LEU A 259 -0.39 -3.23 18.37
N TYR A 260 0.60 -2.68 17.66
CA TYR A 260 0.75 -2.90 16.22
C TYR A 260 1.25 -4.30 15.88
N ASP A 261 2.13 -4.90 16.69
CA ASP A 261 2.55 -6.29 16.48
C ASP A 261 1.37 -7.27 16.65
N GLU A 262 0.56 -7.09 17.70
CA GLU A 262 -0.63 -7.92 17.95
C GLU A 262 -1.71 -7.69 16.88
N ALA A 263 -1.90 -6.44 16.46
CA ALA A 263 -2.74 -6.06 15.33
C ALA A 263 -2.34 -6.78 14.03
N GLY A 264 -1.04 -6.94 13.79
CA GLY A 264 -0.47 -7.68 12.66
C GLY A 264 -0.71 -9.19 12.74
N LYS A 265 -0.63 -9.80 13.93
CA LYS A 265 -0.94 -11.24 14.13
C LYS A 265 -2.43 -11.55 13.93
N LEU A 266 -3.30 -10.65 14.41
CA LEU A 266 -4.76 -10.80 14.33
C LEU A 266 -5.34 -10.28 13.01
N LEU A 267 -4.50 -9.91 12.04
CA LEU A 267 -4.91 -9.24 10.80
C LEU A 267 -5.98 -10.03 10.03
N SER A 268 -5.86 -11.35 9.96
CA SER A 268 -6.85 -12.22 9.30
C SER A 268 -8.22 -12.18 9.98
N ALA A 269 -8.26 -12.34 11.30
CA ALA A 269 -9.50 -12.29 12.06
C ALA A 269 -10.17 -10.91 11.96
N ARG A 270 -9.36 -9.84 12.07
CA ARG A 270 -9.82 -8.44 11.98
C ARG A 270 -10.37 -8.11 10.59
N LEU A 271 -9.67 -8.50 9.52
CA LEU A 271 -10.13 -8.28 8.15
C LEU A 271 -11.44 -9.03 7.88
N ARG A 272 -11.53 -10.30 8.27
CA ARG A 272 -12.76 -11.11 8.10
C ARG A 272 -13.94 -10.55 8.87
N GLN A 273 -13.72 -10.10 10.10
CA GLN A 273 -14.75 -9.46 10.91
C GLN A 273 -15.25 -8.17 10.24
N LYS A 274 -14.34 -7.38 9.64
CA LYS A 274 -14.69 -6.10 9.01
C LYS A 274 -15.40 -6.27 7.67
N THR A 275 -14.93 -7.19 6.83
CA THR A 275 -15.52 -7.39 5.50
C THR A 275 -16.87 -8.10 5.57
N GLY A 276 -17.01 -9.07 6.49
CA GLY A 276 -18.18 -9.96 6.53
C GLY A 276 -18.25 -10.93 5.34
N LEU A 277 -17.19 -11.02 4.54
CA LEU A 277 -17.12 -11.91 3.37
C LEU A 277 -16.85 -13.35 3.80
N SER A 278 -17.46 -14.29 3.08
CA SER A 278 -17.25 -15.73 3.30
C SER A 278 -15.94 -16.23 2.67
N ASN A 279 -15.58 -17.48 2.90
CA ASN A 279 -14.48 -18.18 2.22
C ASN A 279 -14.85 -18.71 0.82
N ALA A 280 -15.99 -18.28 0.27
CA ALA A 280 -16.50 -18.71 -1.01
C ALA A 280 -16.81 -17.51 -1.90
N ASP A 281 -16.98 -17.80 -3.18
CA ASP A 281 -17.37 -16.80 -4.16
C ASP A 281 -18.74 -16.21 -3.79
N GLN A 282 -18.85 -14.89 -3.91
CA GLN A 282 -20.04 -14.15 -3.51
C GLN A 282 -20.35 -13.06 -4.54
N GLU A 283 -21.61 -12.96 -4.94
CA GLU A 283 -22.10 -11.81 -5.71
C GLU A 283 -22.21 -10.59 -4.78
N LEU A 284 -21.69 -9.47 -5.26
CA LEU A 284 -21.69 -8.18 -4.58
C LEU A 284 -22.41 -7.17 -5.47
N ASN A 285 -23.27 -6.34 -4.86
CA ASN A 285 -23.82 -5.19 -5.57
C ASN A 285 -22.88 -3.98 -5.44
N SER A 286 -23.14 -2.93 -6.21
CA SER A 286 -22.37 -1.68 -6.16
C SER A 286 -22.23 -1.08 -4.76
N ARG A 287 -23.24 -1.21 -3.89
CA ARG A 287 -23.19 -0.71 -2.50
C ARG A 287 -22.16 -1.46 -1.67
N ASP A 288 -22.07 -2.78 -1.84
CA ASP A 288 -21.08 -3.61 -1.14
C ASP A 288 -19.65 -3.26 -1.58
N VAL A 289 -19.43 -3.07 -2.88
CA VAL A 289 -18.12 -2.67 -3.43
C VAL A 289 -17.69 -1.32 -2.88
N VAL A 290 -18.59 -0.33 -2.88
CA VAL A 290 -18.31 1.00 -2.32
C VAL A 290 -18.01 0.89 -0.84
N ARG A 291 -18.84 0.18 -0.06
CA ARG A 291 -18.63 -0.03 1.38
C ARG A 291 -17.23 -0.59 1.66
N LEU A 292 -16.86 -1.69 1.00
CA LEU A 292 -15.56 -2.34 1.18
C LEU A 292 -14.39 -1.39 0.85
N SER A 293 -14.52 -0.58 -0.21
CA SER A 293 -13.51 0.42 -0.60
C SER A 293 -13.39 1.57 0.41
N THR A 294 -14.49 2.02 1.00
CA THR A 294 -14.50 3.08 2.02
C THR A 294 -14.05 2.60 3.40
N GLU A 295 -14.17 1.32 3.69
CA GLU A 295 -13.87 0.75 5.01
C GLU A 295 -12.40 0.33 5.17
N GLY A 296 -11.53 0.59 4.18
CA GLY A 296 -10.10 0.24 4.26
C GLY A 296 -9.82 -1.26 4.08
N THR A 297 -10.78 -2.01 3.50
CA THR A 297 -10.65 -3.46 3.27
C THR A 297 -10.19 -3.80 1.85
N ILE A 298 -10.03 -2.78 1.00
CA ILE A 298 -9.40 -2.91 -0.31
C ILE A 298 -7.95 -2.47 -0.16
N ALA A 299 -7.02 -3.39 -0.35
CA ALA A 299 -5.61 -3.10 -0.25
C ALA A 299 -5.06 -2.53 -1.57
N GLU A 300 -5.56 -3.02 -2.70
CA GLU A 300 -5.10 -2.62 -4.03
C GLU A 300 -6.26 -2.57 -5.02
N ILE A 301 -6.16 -1.69 -6.00
CA ILE A 301 -6.99 -1.71 -7.21
C ILE A 301 -6.12 -2.15 -8.39
N VAL A 302 -6.73 -2.83 -9.36
CA VAL A 302 -6.08 -3.22 -10.61
C VAL A 302 -6.67 -2.42 -11.74
N LEU A 303 -5.81 -1.65 -12.39
CA LEU A 303 -6.13 -0.87 -13.56
C LEU A 303 -5.76 -1.67 -14.82
N LEU A 304 -6.69 -1.76 -15.76
CA LEU A 304 -6.44 -2.30 -17.09
C LEU A 304 -6.53 -1.20 -18.16
N PRO A 305 -5.66 -1.23 -19.19
CA PRO A 305 -5.78 -0.31 -20.29
C PRO A 305 -7.10 -0.52 -21.03
N ILE A 306 -7.83 0.57 -21.33
CA ILE A 306 -9.07 0.51 -22.11
C ILE A 306 -8.81 -0.04 -23.52
N ARG A 307 -7.61 0.22 -24.08
CA ARG A 307 -7.19 -0.31 -25.38
C ARG A 307 -7.18 -1.84 -25.47
N ASN A 308 -7.14 -2.54 -24.33
CA ASN A 308 -7.19 -4.00 -24.31
C ASN A 308 -8.61 -4.55 -24.47
N LEU A 309 -9.64 -3.69 -24.42
CA LEU A 309 -11.00 -4.10 -24.72
C LEU A 309 -11.15 -4.35 -26.21
N ARG A 310 -11.61 -5.56 -26.55
CA ARG A 310 -11.86 -5.96 -27.93
C ARG A 310 -12.74 -4.95 -28.68
N GLN A 311 -13.83 -4.51 -28.07
CA GLN A 311 -14.75 -3.53 -28.67
C GLN A 311 -14.06 -2.20 -28.97
N PHE A 312 -13.17 -1.73 -28.08
CA PHE A 312 -12.41 -0.51 -28.31
C PHE A 312 -11.46 -0.66 -29.49
N ALA A 313 -10.73 -1.77 -29.57
CA ALA A 313 -9.81 -2.06 -30.67
C ALA A 313 -10.51 -2.17 -32.02
N GLU A 314 -11.67 -2.85 -32.07
CA GLU A 314 -12.48 -2.98 -33.28
C GLU A 314 -13.02 -1.62 -33.77
N LEU A 315 -13.54 -0.78 -32.86
CA LEU A 315 -14.02 0.56 -33.20
C LEU A 315 -12.88 1.48 -33.68
N ARG A 316 -11.70 1.37 -33.06
CA ARG A 316 -10.49 2.10 -33.47
C ARG A 316 -10.03 1.72 -34.88
N ALA A 317 -10.12 0.45 -35.25
CA ALA A 317 -9.73 -0.03 -36.57
C ALA A 317 -10.71 0.38 -37.67
N ALA A 318 -11.99 0.57 -37.34
CA ALA A 318 -13.01 0.98 -38.31
C ALA A 318 -12.94 2.48 -38.71
N VAL A 319 -12.25 3.30 -37.91
CA VAL A 319 -12.13 4.76 -38.11
C VAL A 319 -10.75 5.16 -38.65
N ALA A 320 -9.76 4.25 -38.58
CA ALA A 320 -8.40 4.44 -39.09
C ALA A 320 -8.32 4.18 -40.60
#